data_AF-A0A822J9C0-F1
#
_entry.id   AF-A0A822J9C0-F1
#
_cell.length_a   1.000
_cell.length_b   1.000
_cell.length_c   1.000
_cell.angle_alpha   90.00
_cell.angle_beta   90.00
_cell.angle_gamma   90.00
#
_symmetry.space_group_name_H-M   'P 1'
#
loop_
_entity.id
_entity.type
_entity.pdbx_description
1 polymer ?
#
loop_
_entity_poly.entity_id
_entity_poly.type
_entity_poly.pdbx_seq_one_letter_code
_entity_poly.pdbx_strand_id
1 'polypeptide(L)' 'MKNPHIKGMESDVIVTLKDPDFIRQSRIDMNVYLFYREIEYNNKNYHMCVVTSKIKRFIITAYITDRIKEGVQIWKK' A
#
# COMPACT_ATOMS: atom_id res chain seq x y z
N MET A 1 -10.25 -0.89 -10.28
CA MET A 1 -9.89 -0.87 -8.84
C MET A 1 -11.18 -1.03 -8.03
N LYS A 2 -11.29 -2.04 -7.16
CA LYS A 2 -12.59 -2.49 -6.58
C LYS A 2 -12.90 -1.94 -5.18
N ASN A 3 -12.10 -1.03 -4.62
CA ASN A 3 -12.36 -0.46 -3.30
C ASN A 3 -13.04 0.92 -3.43
N PRO A 4 -14.31 1.08 -3.03
CA PRO A 4 -15.04 2.34 -3.17
C PRO A 4 -14.44 3.48 -2.32
N HIS A 5 -13.72 3.18 -1.24
CA HIS A 5 -13.15 4.18 -0.33
C HIS A 5 -11.94 4.95 -0.88
N ILE A 6 -11.37 4.53 -2.01
CA ILE A 6 -10.20 5.17 -2.63
C ILE A 6 -10.52 5.86 -3.96
N LYS A 7 -11.81 6.04 -4.28
CA LYS A 7 -12.23 6.80 -5.46
C LYS A 7 -11.73 8.25 -5.33
N GLY A 8 -10.97 8.74 -6.31
CA GLY A 8 -10.39 10.09 -6.27
C GLY A 8 -9.03 10.19 -5.55
N MET A 9 -8.47 9.06 -5.09
CA MET A 9 -7.18 9.00 -4.39
C MET A 9 -6.07 8.38 -5.27
N GLU A 10 -6.21 8.45 -6.60
CA GLU A 10 -5.23 7.92 -7.55
C GLU A 10 -3.84 8.55 -7.35
N SER A 11 -3.80 9.84 -7.00
CA SER A 11 -2.57 10.54 -6.67
C SER A 11 -1.87 9.89 -5.48
N ASP A 12 -2.61 9.61 -4.39
CA ASP A 12 -2.04 8.97 -3.21
C ASP A 12 -1.48 7.58 -3.50
N VAL A 13 -2.18 6.80 -4.33
CA VAL A 13 -1.71 5.48 -4.78
C VAL A 13 -0.41 5.61 -5.57
N ILE A 14 -0.32 6.56 -6.50
CA ILE A 14 0.89 6.80 -7.29
C ILE A 14 2.06 7.24 -6.40
N VAL A 15 1.82 8.16 -5.46
CA VAL A 15 2.86 8.64 -4.55
C VAL A 15 3.35 7.51 -3.65
N THR A 16 2.44 6.70 -3.09
CA THR A 16 2.83 5.54 -2.26
C THR A 16 3.68 4.52 -3.01
N LEU A 17 3.51 4.36 -4.32
CA LEU A 17 4.37 3.49 -5.13
C LEU A 17 5.75 4.10 -5.43
N LYS A 18 5.85 5.43 -5.49
CA LYS A 18 7.09 6.16 -5.83
C LYS A 18 7.95 6.49 -4.61
N ASP A 19 7.32 6.88 -3.50
CA ASP A 19 7.96 7.26 -2.23
C ASP A 19 7.18 6.64 -1.05
N PRO A 20 7.28 5.31 -0.86
CA PRO A 20 6.73 4.66 0.33
C PRO A 20 7.55 5.03 1.58
N ASP A 21 6.94 4.90 2.75
CA ASP A 21 7.64 4.94 4.03
C ASP A 21 8.28 3.59 4.36
N PHE A 22 7.61 2.50 3.97
CA PHE A 22 8.13 1.15 4.09
C PHE A 22 7.44 0.19 3.12
N ILE A 23 8.15 -0.90 2.81
CA ILE A 23 7.69 -1.96 1.93
C ILE A 23 7.76 -3.29 2.69
N ARG A 24 6.69 -4.06 2.61
CA ARG A 24 6.61 -5.42 3.16
C ARG A 24 6.37 -6.43 2.07
N GLN A 25 6.97 -7.61 2.21
CA GLN A 25 6.62 -8.80 1.45
C GLN A 25 5.58 -9.60 2.23
N SER A 26 4.57 -10.10 1.53
CA SER A 26 3.58 -11.01 2.12
C SER A 26 4.24 -12.30 2.59
N ARG A 27 3.84 -12.78 3.78
CA ARG A 27 4.31 -14.07 4.32
C ARG A 27 3.67 -15.28 3.62
N ILE A 28 2.52 -15.07 3.00
CA ILE A 28 1.73 -16.13 2.33
C ILE A 28 2.11 -16.24 0.86
N ASP A 29 2.40 -15.12 0.19
CA ASP A 29 2.79 -15.08 -1.22
C ASP A 29 4.01 -14.17 -1.41
N MET A 30 5.17 -14.78 -1.61
CA MET A 30 6.44 -14.07 -1.81
C MET A 30 6.46 -13.20 -3.08
N ASN A 31 5.48 -13.34 -3.98
CA ASN A 31 5.33 -12.49 -5.16
C ASN A 31 4.47 -11.26 -4.90
N VAL A 32 3.98 -11.06 -3.67
CA VAL A 32 3.16 -9.91 -3.30
C VAL A 32 3.95 -8.95 -2.42
N TYR A 33 3.99 -7.69 -2.86
CA TYR A 33 4.52 -6.57 -2.08
C TYR A 33 3.41 -5.63 -1.62
N LEU A 34 3.61 -5.06 -0.44
CA LEU A 34 2.74 -4.09 0.20
C LEU A 34 3.55 -2.82 0.44
N PHE A 35 3.20 -1.77 -0.28
CA PHE A 35 3.78 -0.44 -0.15
C PHE A 35 2.90 0.36 0.79
N TYR A 36 3.51 0.99 1.78
CA TYR A 36 2.81 1.81 2.75
C TYR A 36 3.33 3.23 2.74
N ARG A 37 2.42 4.18 2.88
CA ARG A 37 2.73 5.59 3.13
C ARG A 37 1.70 6.17 4.09
N GLU A 38 2.14 6.93 5.08
CA GLU A 38 1.25 7.69 5.96
C GLU A 38 0.50 8.76 5.15
N ILE A 39 -0.80 8.88 5.41
CA ILE A 39 -1.70 9.86 4.80
C ILE A 39 -2.61 10.45 5.88
N GLU A 40 -3.03 11.69 5.67
CA GLU A 40 -4.15 12.25 6.40
C GLU A 40 -5.45 11.92 5.66
N TYR A 41 -6.41 11.31 6.36
CA TYR A 41 -7.72 10.99 5.82
C TYR A 41 -8.80 11.27 6.88
N ASN A 42 -9.75 12.13 6.55
CA ASN A 42 -10.79 12.62 7.48
C ASN A 42 -10.20 13.17 8.81
N ASN A 43 -9.19 14.05 8.71
CA ASN A 43 -8.52 14.70 9.84
C ASN A 43 -7.86 13.73 10.84
N LYS A 44 -7.44 12.55 10.36
CA LYS A 44 -6.74 11.53 11.15
C LYS A 44 -5.63 10.89 10.32
N ASN A 45 -4.60 10.42 10.99
CA ASN A 45 -3.51 9.71 10.32
C ASN A 45 -3.89 8.26 10.06
N TYR A 46 -3.69 7.84 8.82
CA TYR A 46 -3.86 6.48 8.34
C TYR A 46 -2.68 6.12 7.44
N HIS A 47 -2.70 4.91 6.88
CA HIS A 47 -1.79 4.51 5.84
C HIS A 47 -2.54 4.21 4.54
N MET A 48 -2.04 4.72 3.42
CA MET A 48 -2.33 4.18 2.11
C MET A 48 -1.50 2.91 1.93
N CYS A 49 -2.17 1.77 1.75
CA CYS A 49 -1.55 0.50 1.40
C CYS A 49 -1.80 0.19 -0.07
N VAL A 50 -0.74 0.04 -0.86
CA VAL A 50 -0.82 -0.40 -2.27
C VAL A 50 -0.21 -1.79 -2.40
N VAL A 51 -1.02 -2.75 -2.82
CA VAL A 51 -0.63 -4.15 -2.96
C VAL A 51 -0.32 -4.44 -4.42
N THR A 52 0.87 -4.96 -4.70
CA THR A 52 1.34 -5.22 -6.07
C THR A 52 1.75 -6.68 -6.26
N SER A 53 1.64 -7.15 -7.50
CA SER A 53 2.22 -8.44 -7.92
C SER A 53 3.58 -8.20 -8.56
N LYS A 54 4.63 -8.81 -8.00
CA LYS A 54 6.00 -8.81 -8.55
C LYS A 54 6.05 -9.46 -9.94
N ILE A 55 5.33 -10.56 -10.12
CA ILE A 55 5.32 -11.32 -11.39
C ILE A 55 4.53 -10.56 -12.45
N LYS A 56 3.29 -10.16 -12.13
CA LYS A 56 2.38 -9.62 -13.13
C LYS A 56 2.53 -8.11 -13.35
N ARG A 57 3.37 -7.45 -12.55
CA ARG A 57 3.69 -6.00 -12.63
C ARG A 57 2.44 -5.11 -12.65
N PHE A 58 1.45 -5.42 -11.82
CA PHE A 58 0.25 -4.60 -11.66
C PHE A 58 -0.15 -4.44 -10.19
N ILE A 59 -1.00 -3.45 -9.93
CA ILE A 59 -1.64 -3.19 -8.63
C ILE A 59 -2.80 -4.17 -8.43
N ILE A 60 -2.68 -5.06 -7.46
CA ILE A 60 -3.75 -6.01 -7.09
C ILE A 60 -4.90 -5.24 -6.45
N THR A 61 -4.59 -4.40 -5.47
CA THR A 61 -5.57 -3.54 -4.77
C THR A 61 -4.87 -2.41 -4.05
N ALA A 62 -5.63 -1.39 -3.66
CA ALA A 62 -5.21 -0.37 -2.72
C ALA A 62 -6.32 -0.13 -1.68
N TYR A 63 -5.94 0.30 -0.48
CA TYR A 63 -6.88 0.61 0.60
C TYR A 63 -6.22 1.46 1.68
N ILE A 64 -7.06 2.18 2.43
CA ILE A 64 -6.66 2.92 3.61
C ILE A 64 -6.76 1.99 4.83
N THR A 65 -5.79 2.07 5.73
CA THR A 65 -5.80 1.28 6.98
C THR A 65 -5.09 2.02 8.10
N ASP A 66 -5.57 1.84 9.32
CA ASP A 66 -4.92 2.27 10.57
C ASP A 66 -3.84 1.28 11.05
N ARG A 67 -3.68 0.14 10.36
CA ARG A 67 -2.80 -0.95 10.77
C ARG A 67 -1.89 -1.39 9.65
N ILE A 68 -0.63 -1.61 10.00
CA ILE A 68 0.35 -2.22 9.11
C ILE A 68 0.21 -3.73 9.21
N LYS A 69 0.00 -4.42 8.08
CA LYS A 69 -0.08 -5.89 8.09
C LYS A 69 1.25 -6.50 8.46
N GLU A 70 1.23 -7.57 9.25
CA GLU A 70 2.39 -8.41 9.49
C GLU A 70 2.95 -8.94 8.16
N GLY A 71 4.26 -8.83 8.00
CA GLY A 71 4.96 -9.09 6.75
C GLY A 71 6.46 -9.07 6.98
N VAL A 72 7.23 -9.62 6.04
CA VAL A 72 8.68 -9.45 6.06
C VAL A 72 8.97 -8.02 5.62
N GLN A 73 9.52 -7.19 6.51
CA GLN A 73 9.97 -5.86 6.13
C GLN A 73 11.17 -6.00 5.20
N ILE A 74 11.03 -5.53 3.97
CA ILE A 74 12.10 -5.59 2.97
C ILE A 74 12.79 -4.25 2.78
N TRP A 75 12.11 -3.15 3.14
CA TRP A 75 12.68 -1.81 3.10
C TRP A 75 11.91 -0.86 4.03
N LYS A 76 12.61 0.12 4.60
CA LYS A 76 12.06 1.21 5.41
C LYS A 76 12.96 2.46 5.23
N LYS A 77 12.33 3.63 5.15
CA LYS A 77 13.00 4.94 5.09
C LYS A 77 13.71 5.30 6.40
#